data_AF-A0A520C4B7-F1
#
_entry.id   AF-A0A520C4B7-F1
#
_cell.length_a   1.000
_cell.length_b   1.000
_cell.length_c   1.000
_cell.angle_alpha   90.00
_cell.angle_beta   90.00
_cell.angle_gamma   90.00
#
_symmetry.space_group_name_H-M   'P 1'
#
loop_
_entity.id
_entity.type
_entity.pdbx_description
1 polymer ?
#
loop_
_entity_poly.entity_id
_entity_poly.type
_entity_poly.pdbx_seq_one_letter_code
_entity_poly.pdbx_strand_id
1 'polypeptide(L)'
;MKTWLAATFVLAASASTALAQPADPLKAAVAADNRTVGNVARDAWRHPYETLSFFGLKPTDTVVELTPGGGWYTEILAPYLRDAGQLYAAAGEGGRFKAKMDSSSVYGKVKLT
;
A
#
# COMPACT_ATOMS: atom_id res chain seq x y z
N MET A 1 -30.72 0.99 -67.65
CA MET A 1 -29.98 1.76 -66.63
C MET A 1 -30.03 0.96 -65.34
N LYS A 2 -28.88 0.46 -64.84
CA LYS A 2 -28.81 -0.51 -63.74
C LYS A 2 -28.39 0.24 -62.47
N THR A 3 -29.32 0.48 -61.54
CA THR A 3 -29.03 1.08 -60.23
C THR A 3 -28.58 0.00 -59.26
N TRP A 4 -27.38 0.13 -58.69
CA TRP A 4 -26.88 -0.73 -57.62
C TRP A 4 -27.21 -0.07 -56.28
N LEU A 5 -27.97 -0.75 -55.41
CA LEU A 5 -28.06 -0.38 -53.99
C LEU A 5 -26.87 -0.99 -53.25
N ALA A 6 -26.00 -0.15 -52.68
CA ALA A 6 -25.01 -0.59 -51.71
C ALA A 6 -25.65 -0.58 -50.31
N ALA A 7 -25.76 -1.76 -49.68
CA ALA A 7 -26.18 -1.88 -48.30
C ALA A 7 -24.96 -1.73 -47.38
N THR A 8 -24.90 -0.63 -46.63
CA THR A 8 -23.85 -0.39 -45.64
C THR A 8 -24.18 -1.15 -44.36
N PHE A 9 -23.43 -2.22 -44.09
CA PHE A 9 -23.46 -2.92 -42.80
C PHE A 9 -22.68 -2.09 -41.77
N VAL A 10 -23.36 -1.48 -40.79
CA VAL A 10 -22.72 -0.81 -39.66
C VAL A 10 -22.35 -1.88 -38.64
N LEU A 11 -21.06 -2.17 -38.51
CA LEU A 11 -20.53 -3.05 -37.47
C LEU A 11 -20.46 -2.26 -36.15
N ALA A 12 -21.40 -2.50 -35.24
CA ALA A 12 -21.35 -1.93 -33.90
C ALA A 12 -20.27 -2.65 -33.09
N ALA A 13 -19.11 -2.00 -32.91
CA ALA A 13 -18.06 -2.47 -32.01
C ALA A 13 -18.47 -2.18 -30.56
N SER A 14 -18.82 -3.22 -29.80
CA SER A 14 -19.01 -3.11 -28.35
C SER A 14 -17.63 -2.98 -27.69
N ALA A 15 -17.25 -1.77 -27.30
CA ALA A 15 -16.08 -1.54 -26.47
C ALA A 15 -16.37 -2.05 -25.05
N SER A 16 -15.83 -3.21 -24.69
CA SER A 16 -15.79 -3.67 -23.30
C SER A 16 -14.80 -2.78 -22.54
N THR A 17 -15.28 -1.77 -21.82
CA THR A 17 -14.48 -1.07 -20.81
C THR A 17 -14.15 -2.08 -19.70
N ALA A 18 -12.92 -2.58 -19.68
CA ALA A 18 -12.39 -3.30 -18.54
C ALA A 18 -12.45 -2.36 -17.33
N LEU A 19 -13.31 -2.67 -16.36
CA LEU A 19 -13.33 -1.96 -15.09
C LEU A 19 -11.98 -2.20 -14.42
N ALA A 20 -11.20 -1.12 -14.24
CA ALA A 20 -9.97 -1.20 -13.47
C ALA A 20 -10.33 -1.72 -12.07
N GLN A 21 -9.79 -2.88 -11.71
CA GLN A 21 -9.96 -3.40 -10.36
C GLN A 21 -9.41 -2.35 -9.38
N PRO A 22 -10.11 -2.06 -8.27
CA PRO A 22 -9.59 -1.12 -7.27
C PRO A 22 -8.16 -1.52 -6.92
N ALA A 23 -7.24 -0.56 -6.97
CA ALA A 23 -5.85 -0.81 -6.59
C ALA A 23 -5.84 -1.33 -5.15
N ASP A 24 -5.18 -2.47 -4.92
CA ASP A 24 -5.02 -3.01 -3.58
C ASP A 24 -4.16 -2.04 -2.75
N PRO A 25 -4.74 -1.36 -1.74
CA PRO A 25 -4.02 -0.34 -0.99
C PRO A 25 -2.84 -0.93 -0.20
N LEU A 26 -2.87 -2.21 0.16
CA LEU A 26 -1.77 -2.85 0.85
C LEU A 26 -0.60 -3.13 -0.10
N LYS A 27 -0.87 -3.55 -1.35
CA LYS A 27 0.17 -3.65 -2.38
C LYS A 27 0.82 -2.30 -2.65
N ALA A 28 0.03 -1.24 -2.72
CA ALA A 28 0.54 0.12 -2.91
C ALA A 28 1.44 0.55 -1.73
N ALA A 29 1.05 0.26 -0.49
CA ALA A 29 1.87 0.58 0.70
C ALA A 29 3.19 -0.23 0.75
N VAL A 30 3.15 -1.51 0.35
CA VAL A 30 4.36 -2.34 0.27
C VAL A 30 5.34 -1.80 -0.78
N ALA A 31 4.83 -1.32 -1.91
CA ALA A 31 5.60 -0.80 -3.04
C ALA A 31 5.92 0.72 -2.94
N ALA A 32 5.65 1.37 -1.80
CA ALA A 32 5.76 2.82 -1.70
C ALA A 32 7.21 3.32 -1.75
N ASP A 33 7.46 4.41 -2.48
CA ASP A 33 8.80 4.98 -2.70
C ASP A 33 9.46 5.56 -1.44
N ASN A 34 8.68 5.80 -0.38
CA ASN A 34 9.19 6.32 0.89
C ASN A 34 9.90 5.25 1.75
N ARG A 35 9.96 4.00 1.27
CA ARG A 35 10.61 2.90 1.99
C ARG A 35 12.12 2.93 1.82
N THR A 36 12.83 2.59 2.90
CA THR A 36 14.30 2.50 2.84
C THR A 36 14.70 1.38 1.88
N VAL A 37 15.62 1.63 0.94
CA VAL A 37 16.07 0.63 -0.05
C VAL A 37 16.51 -0.69 0.61
N GLY A 38 17.27 -0.62 1.72
CA GLY A 38 17.69 -1.80 2.47
C GLY A 38 16.54 -2.56 3.16
N ASN A 39 15.41 -1.90 3.43
CA ASN A 39 14.20 -2.56 3.92
C ASN A 39 13.49 -3.30 2.77
N VAL A 40 13.29 -2.64 1.63
CA VAL A 40 12.68 -3.25 0.42
C VAL A 40 13.45 -4.49 -0.02
N ALA A 41 14.79 -4.44 -0.01
CA ALA A 41 15.62 -5.59 -0.38
C ALA A 41 15.38 -6.85 0.49
N ARG A 42 14.80 -6.71 1.69
CA ARG A 42 14.50 -7.83 2.59
C ARG A 42 13.11 -8.45 2.31
N ASP A 43 12.28 -7.80 1.51
CA ASP A 43 10.89 -8.21 1.27
C ASP A 43 10.79 -9.56 0.56
N ALA A 44 11.75 -9.88 -0.32
CA ALA A 44 11.79 -11.16 -1.03
C ALA A 44 11.78 -12.37 -0.07
N TRP A 45 12.34 -12.22 1.13
CA TRP A 45 12.41 -13.29 2.14
C TRP A 45 11.41 -13.12 3.28
N ARG A 46 10.74 -11.97 3.37
CA ARG A 46 9.80 -11.66 4.45
C ARG A 46 8.35 -11.59 4.02
N HIS A 47 8.08 -11.48 2.72
CA HIS A 47 6.74 -11.53 2.15
C HIS A 47 5.75 -10.61 2.91
N PRO A 48 6.01 -9.29 3.00
CA PRO A 48 5.20 -8.38 3.81
C PRO A 48 3.75 -8.35 3.38
N TYR A 49 3.48 -8.38 2.06
CA TYR A 49 2.13 -8.39 1.54
C TYR A 49 1.37 -9.62 2.03
N GLU A 50 1.91 -10.81 1.75
CA GLU A 50 1.30 -12.08 2.11
C GLU A 50 1.12 -12.22 3.62
N THR A 51 2.10 -11.78 4.40
CA THR A 51 2.04 -11.84 5.86
C THR A 51 0.94 -10.94 6.42
N LEU A 52 0.91 -9.66 6.01
CA LEU A 52 -0.11 -8.72 6.50
C LEU A 52 -1.51 -9.07 5.99
N SER A 53 -1.62 -9.60 4.76
CA SER A 53 -2.86 -10.15 4.22
C SER A 53 -3.34 -11.37 5.01
N PHE A 54 -2.44 -12.27 5.39
CA PHE A 54 -2.78 -13.44 6.21
C PHE A 54 -3.38 -13.05 7.57
N PHE A 55 -2.85 -11.99 8.20
CA PHE A 55 -3.42 -11.44 9.43
C PHE A 55 -4.74 -10.67 9.23
N GLY A 56 -5.20 -10.49 7.98
CA GLY A 56 -6.43 -9.78 7.67
C GLY A 56 -6.37 -8.28 7.99
N LEU A 57 -5.18 -7.67 7.84
CA LEU A 57 -4.94 -6.26 8.12
C LEU A 57 -5.84 -5.37 7.25
N LYS A 58 -6.63 -4.51 7.90
CA LYS A 58 -7.49 -3.51 7.24
C LYS A 58 -7.01 -2.09 7.51
N PRO A 59 -7.27 -1.12 6.61
CA PRO A 59 -6.87 0.27 6.80
C PRO A 59 -7.47 0.94 8.05
N THR A 60 -8.53 0.36 8.61
CA THR A 60 -9.25 0.86 9.80
C THR A 60 -8.77 0.26 11.11
N ASP A 61 -7.86 -0.72 11.07
CA ASP A 61 -7.43 -1.43 12.27
C ASP A 61 -6.56 -0.53 13.17
N THR A 62 -6.56 -0.85 14.47
CA THR A 62 -5.56 -0.32 15.41
C THR A 62 -4.49 -1.37 15.61
N VAL A 63 -3.25 -1.04 15.27
CA VAL A 63 -2.11 -1.95 15.32
C VAL A 63 -1.10 -1.47 16.35
N VAL A 64 -0.55 -2.41 17.12
CA VAL A 64 0.59 -2.19 17.99
C VAL A 64 1.78 -2.95 17.39
N GLU A 65 2.79 -2.22 16.90
CA GLU A 65 4.06 -2.78 16.47
C GLU A 65 5.00 -2.88 17.67
N LEU A 66 5.18 -4.09 18.18
CA LEU A 66 6.13 -4.39 19.23
C LEU A 66 7.54 -4.46 18.64
N THR A 67 8.50 -3.80 19.28
CA THR A 67 9.93 -3.84 18.91
C THR A 67 10.18 -3.58 17.41
N PRO A 68 9.75 -2.42 16.87
CA PRO A 68 9.82 -2.08 15.44
C PRO A 68 11.25 -2.08 14.85
N GLY A 69 12.28 -2.05 15.71
CA GLY A 69 13.68 -2.05 15.32
C GLY A 69 13.99 -0.86 14.39
N GLY A 70 14.38 -1.16 13.15
CA GLY A 70 14.64 -0.15 12.11
C GLY A 70 13.40 0.37 11.36
N GLY A 71 12.19 -0.07 11.75
CA GLY A 71 10.92 0.37 11.17
C GLY A 71 10.56 -0.29 9.84
N TRP A 72 10.93 -1.56 9.65
CA TRP A 72 10.66 -2.29 8.39
C TRP A 72 9.15 -2.44 8.12
N TYR A 73 8.37 -2.82 9.14
CA TYR A 73 6.91 -2.83 9.03
C TYR A 73 6.32 -1.44 9.20
N THR A 74 6.87 -0.60 10.08
CA THR A 74 6.41 0.79 10.27
C THR A 74 6.32 1.57 8.95
N GLU A 75 7.27 1.36 8.05
CA GLU A 75 7.30 1.97 6.71
C GLU A 75 6.08 1.65 5.84
N ILE A 76 5.44 0.50 6.06
CA ILE A 76 4.23 0.04 5.36
C ILE A 76 3.00 0.42 6.16
N LEU A 77 2.99 0.12 7.46
CA LEU A 77 1.86 0.28 8.36
C LEU A 77 1.49 1.76 8.57
N ALA A 78 2.49 2.65 8.69
CA ALA A 78 2.25 4.06 8.95
C ALA A 78 1.43 4.76 7.85
N PRO A 79 1.78 4.66 6.55
CA PRO A 79 0.94 5.21 5.49
C PRO A 79 -0.37 4.42 5.31
N TYR A 80 -0.35 3.08 5.44
CA TYR A 80 -1.54 2.25 5.21
C TYR A 80 -2.69 2.52 6.20
N LEU A 81 -2.34 2.79 7.47
CA LEU A 81 -3.31 3.05 8.54
C LEU A 81 -3.59 4.55 8.73
N ARG A 82 -2.91 5.43 8.00
CA ARG A 82 -2.84 6.87 8.29
C ARG A 82 -4.20 7.57 8.35
N ASP A 83 -5.12 7.19 7.46
CA ASP A 83 -6.35 7.95 7.26
C ASP A 83 -7.51 7.45 8.14
N ALA A 84 -7.62 6.13 8.31
CA ALA A 84 -8.77 5.50 8.98
C ALA A 84 -8.41 4.61 10.17
N GLY A 85 -7.14 4.22 10.31
CA GLY A 85 -6.65 3.31 11.34
C GLY A 85 -5.73 4.02 12.32
N GLN A 86 -5.02 3.24 13.13
CA GLN A 86 -3.99 3.76 14.04
C GLN A 86 -2.80 2.82 14.20
N LEU A 87 -1.60 3.39 14.28
CA LEU A 87 -0.37 2.66 14.56
C LEU A 87 0.27 3.17 15.87
N TYR A 88 0.44 2.27 16.83
CA TYR A 88 1.29 2.45 18.00
C TYR A 88 2.59 1.68 17.78
N ALA A 89 3.73 2.32 18.01
CA ALA A 89 5.04 1.69 17.93
C ALA A 89 5.68 1.65 19.32
N ALA A 90 5.79 0.45 19.88
CA ALA A 90 6.42 0.20 21.17
C ALA A 90 7.94 0.02 20.96
N ALA A 91 8.64 1.14 20.80
CA ALA A 91 10.03 1.17 20.34
C ALA A 91 11.08 1.17 21.46
N GLY A 92 10.67 1.42 22.70
CA GLY A 92 11.59 1.73 23.80
C GLY A 92 12.43 2.99 23.50
N GLU A 93 13.56 3.16 24.19
CA GLU A 93 14.43 4.35 24.05
C GLU A 93 15.31 4.36 22.78
N GLY A 94 14.87 3.71 21.70
CA GLY A 94 15.64 3.58 20.46
C GLY A 94 15.75 4.89 19.68
N GLY A 95 16.82 5.65 19.92
CA GLY A 95 17.05 6.96 19.27
C GLY A 95 17.03 6.93 17.73
N ARG A 96 17.49 5.83 17.11
CA ARG A 96 17.47 5.66 15.64
C ARG A 96 16.05 5.53 15.08
N PHE A 97 15.16 4.81 15.79
CA PHE A 97 13.77 4.66 15.37
C PHE A 97 13.05 5.99 15.49
N LYS A 98 13.22 6.70 16.62
CA LYS A 98 12.64 8.03 16.80
C LYS A 98 13.11 9.01 15.71
N ALA A 99 14.42 9.07 15.45
CA ALA A 99 14.96 9.93 14.39
C ALA A 99 14.35 9.64 13.01
N LYS A 100 14.03 8.37 12.72
CA LYS A 100 13.32 8.00 11.49
C LYS A 100 11.87 8.49 11.50
N MET A 101 11.14 8.36 12.62
CA MET A 101 9.77 8.85 12.71
C MET A 101 9.71 10.37 12.55
N ASP A 102 10.71 11.08 13.04
CA ASP A 102 10.81 12.54 12.92
C ASP A 102 11.25 13.00 11.50
N SER A 103 11.74 12.10 10.63
CA SER A 103 12.37 12.49 9.35
C SER A 103 11.38 12.76 8.22
N SER A 104 10.12 12.36 8.35
CA SER A 104 9.10 12.50 7.31
C SER A 104 7.69 12.62 7.86
N SER A 105 6.89 13.49 7.26
CA SER A 105 5.48 13.70 7.62
C SER A 105 4.62 12.45 7.41
N VAL A 106 5.07 11.50 6.59
CA VAL A 106 4.44 10.18 6.40
C VAL A 106 4.27 9.46 7.74
N TYR A 107 5.22 9.60 8.66
CA TYR A 107 5.18 8.99 9.99
C TYR A 107 4.51 9.87 11.06
N GLY A 108 4.05 11.08 10.71
CA GLY A 108 3.55 12.05 11.67
C GLY A 108 2.28 11.65 12.45
N LYS A 109 1.66 10.51 12.13
CA LYS A 109 0.55 9.93 12.91
C LYS A 109 0.93 8.67 13.70
N VAL A 110 2.18 8.22 13.65
CA VAL A 110 2.67 7.09 14.46
C VAL A 110 2.73 7.53 15.92
N LYS A 111 2.08 6.77 16.80
CA LYS A 111 2.09 7.02 18.24
C LYS A 111 3.20 6.19 18.89
N LEU A 112 4.20 6.86 19.46
CA LEU A 112 5.27 6.19 20.21
C LEU A 112 4.80 5.87 21.62
N THR A 113 5.09 4.66 22.10
CA THR A 113 4.77 4.19 23.45
C THR A 113 5.90 3.36 24.05
#